data_AF-A0A183THI2-F1
#
_entry.id   AF-A0A183THI2-F1
#
_cell.length_a   1.000
_cell.length_b   1.000
_cell.length_c   1.000
_cell.angle_alpha   90.00
_cell.angle_beta   90.00
_cell.angle_gamma   90.00
#
_symmetry.space_group_name_H-M   'P 1'
#
loop_
_entity.id
_entity.type
_entity.pdbx_description
1 polymer ?
#
loop_
_entity_poly.entity_id
_entity_poly.type
_entity_poly.pdbx_seq_one_letter_code
_entity_poly.pdbx_strand_id
1 'polypeptide(L)'
;MWLLAGLESEFQGRAERTEKNFFGASESAGKRKRILSSKTQQPATAQTASRTSWRTLASGVSSTGKASGDQCFLPSASPREVNGPNVQVGVQKCTESHFATTGIDSEFSSTCASTSEDRREEEACSSCTMDQLSPWERWLLEKEAKRIKEHKASLQQKALQRAKDREEEKAQAARKELHKKLYREWIKKKRAELLDGRRAKEQEAQEALQTELRRKEDIKARAEAKYRAWLEAKRHEDKLLRLKIETVHLEKDMLRQEKQKTAEKAFNEWLSHAAHRKRRPLYSLGYADGTMIRYFDRTANPEPSFCNKNTWIE
;
A
#
# COMPACT_ATOMS: atom_id res chain seq x y z
N MET A 1 -39.13 -14.73 -34.21
CA MET A 1 -40.52 -15.22 -34.22
C MET A 1 -40.47 -16.72 -33.99
N TRP A 2 -40.98 -17.18 -32.83
CA TRP A 2 -41.27 -18.57 -32.44
C TRP A 2 -40.07 -19.54 -32.45
N LEU A 3 -39.85 -20.46 -31.53
CA LEU A 3 -40.32 -20.83 -30.18
C LEU A 3 -39.40 -22.02 -29.86
N LEU A 4 -38.87 -22.13 -28.63
CA LEU A 4 -38.78 -23.41 -27.89
C LEU A 4 -38.10 -23.13 -26.55
N ALA A 5 -38.96 -22.91 -25.57
CA ALA A 5 -38.70 -23.02 -24.15
C ALA A 5 -38.94 -24.47 -23.69
N GLY A 6 -38.35 -24.83 -22.54
CA GLY A 6 -38.67 -26.02 -21.75
C GLY A 6 -37.40 -26.71 -21.27
N LEU A 7 -36.99 -26.58 -19.99
CA LEU A 7 -37.48 -27.36 -18.82
C LEU A 7 -37.13 -28.84 -19.01
N GLU A 8 -36.47 -29.57 -18.12
CA GLU A 8 -36.47 -29.59 -16.65
C GLU A 8 -35.51 -30.71 -16.20
N SER A 9 -35.45 -30.98 -14.88
CA SER A 9 -34.85 -32.16 -14.21
C SER A 9 -33.43 -31.93 -13.66
N GLU A 10 -33.34 -31.44 -12.42
CA GLU A 10 -33.29 -32.24 -11.19
C GLU A 10 -31.93 -32.93 -10.98
N PHE A 11 -31.12 -32.38 -10.08
CA PHE A 11 -30.26 -33.23 -9.25
C PHE A 11 -30.11 -32.63 -7.86
N GLN A 12 -31.05 -33.01 -6.99
CA GLN A 12 -30.93 -32.91 -5.55
C GLN A 12 -29.88 -33.92 -5.08
N GLY A 13 -28.77 -33.42 -4.55
CA GLY A 13 -27.68 -34.22 -3.99
C GLY A 13 -27.30 -33.74 -2.60
N ARG A 14 -28.17 -34.03 -1.63
CA ARG A 14 -28.01 -33.85 -0.18
C ARG A 14 -26.83 -34.70 0.32
N ALA A 15 -25.83 -34.09 0.94
CA ALA A 15 -24.85 -34.80 1.76
C ALA A 15 -24.66 -34.07 3.10
N GLU A 16 -25.47 -34.49 4.06
CA GLU A 16 -25.25 -34.32 5.49
C GLU A 16 -24.04 -35.16 5.93
N ARG A 17 -23.11 -34.58 6.70
CA ARG A 17 -22.48 -35.26 7.86
C ARG A 17 -21.65 -34.29 8.69
N THR A 18 -22.29 -33.77 9.71
CA THR A 18 -21.68 -33.32 10.96
C THR A 18 -21.52 -34.52 11.88
N GLU A 19 -20.29 -34.94 12.19
CA GLU A 19 -19.97 -35.78 13.36
C GLU A 19 -18.59 -35.35 13.88
N LYS A 20 -18.54 -34.71 15.06
CA LYS A 20 -18.30 -35.31 16.40
C LYS A 20 -16.82 -35.36 16.75
N ASN A 21 -16.47 -34.51 17.72
CA ASN A 21 -15.75 -34.83 18.95
C ASN A 21 -14.57 -35.81 18.82
N PHE A 22 -13.35 -35.26 18.88
CA PHE A 22 -12.21 -35.98 19.41
C PHE A 22 -11.69 -35.25 20.66
N PHE A 23 -12.26 -35.63 21.80
CA PHE A 23 -11.68 -35.39 23.12
C PHE A 23 -10.52 -36.39 23.28
N GLY A 24 -9.30 -35.87 23.41
CA GLY A 24 -8.12 -36.65 23.73
C GLY A 24 -7.33 -35.95 24.83
N ALA A 25 -7.73 -36.22 26.07
CA ALA A 25 -6.90 -35.96 27.23
C ALA A 25 -5.79 -37.00 27.32
N SER A 26 -4.55 -36.57 27.51
CA SER A 26 -3.58 -37.34 28.29
C SER A 26 -2.50 -36.42 28.85
N GLU A 27 -2.44 -36.42 30.17
CA GLU A 27 -1.48 -35.80 31.06
C GLU A 27 -0.05 -36.24 30.78
N SER A 28 0.93 -35.37 31.06
CA SER A 28 2.15 -35.76 31.82
C SER A 28 2.98 -34.55 32.24
N ALA A 29 2.80 -34.20 33.52
CA ALA A 29 3.81 -33.85 34.51
C ALA A 29 5.09 -33.08 34.07
N GLY A 30 5.17 -31.82 34.50
CA GLY A 30 6.41 -31.04 34.55
C GLY A 30 6.40 -30.06 35.73
N LYS A 31 6.62 -30.57 36.95
CA LYS A 31 6.77 -29.78 38.19
C LYS A 31 7.91 -28.76 38.05
N ARG A 32 7.62 -27.46 38.20
CA ARG A 32 8.54 -26.50 38.86
C ARG A 32 7.77 -25.52 39.74
N LYS A 33 8.05 -25.62 41.04
CA LYS A 33 7.64 -24.68 42.10
C LYS A 33 8.57 -23.47 42.11
N ARG A 34 8.02 -22.26 42.20
CA ARG A 34 8.44 -21.14 43.09
C ARG A 34 7.45 -19.99 42.90
N ILE A 35 6.53 -19.76 43.85
CA ILE A 35 6.66 -18.96 45.07
C ILE A 35 6.52 -17.45 44.79
N LEU A 36 5.34 -16.96 45.23
CA LEU A 36 5.00 -15.64 45.79
C LEU A 36 5.40 -14.36 45.04
N SER A 37 4.39 -13.60 44.60
CA SER A 37 3.97 -12.43 45.38
C SER A 37 2.50 -12.09 45.14
N SER A 38 1.86 -11.74 46.25
CA SER A 38 0.50 -11.27 46.38
C SER A 38 0.40 -9.79 46.00
N LYS A 39 -0.80 -9.33 45.61
CA LYS A 39 -1.63 -8.42 46.45
C LYS A 39 -2.52 -7.47 45.61
N THR A 40 -3.83 -7.70 45.79
CA THR A 40 -4.91 -6.69 45.94
C THR A 40 -5.67 -6.16 44.71
N GLN A 41 -6.92 -6.63 44.66
CA GLN A 41 -8.14 -6.06 44.04
C GLN A 41 -8.36 -4.58 44.46
N GLN A 42 -8.94 -3.70 43.63
CA GLN A 42 -10.39 -3.55 43.44
C GLN A 42 -10.69 -2.60 42.26
N PRO A 43 -11.86 -2.73 41.58
CA PRO A 43 -12.39 -1.75 40.65
C PRO A 43 -13.58 -0.96 41.25
N ALA A 44 -13.57 0.36 41.12
CA ALA A 44 -14.70 1.27 41.30
C ALA A 44 -14.27 2.61 40.65
N THR A 45 -15.05 3.42 39.94
CA THR A 45 -16.48 3.67 39.87
C THR A 45 -16.81 4.32 38.52
N ALA A 46 -18.04 4.13 38.05
CA ALA A 46 -18.65 4.95 37.01
C ALA A 46 -18.93 6.37 37.52
N GLN A 47 -18.69 7.39 36.70
CA GLN A 47 -19.36 8.68 36.82
C GLN A 47 -19.86 9.15 35.45
N THR A 48 -21.18 9.12 35.35
CA THR A 48 -22.01 9.85 34.41
C THR A 48 -22.16 11.28 34.94
N ALA A 49 -21.81 12.30 34.17
CA ALA A 49 -22.40 13.64 34.32
C ALA A 49 -22.18 14.52 33.08
N SER A 50 -23.29 14.67 32.34
CA SER A 50 -23.76 15.82 31.57
C SER A 50 -23.05 17.16 31.77
N ARG A 51 -22.76 17.90 30.68
CA ARG A 51 -23.52 19.09 30.24
C ARG A 51 -22.76 19.90 29.17
N THR A 52 -23.43 20.01 28.02
CA THR A 52 -23.77 21.23 27.28
C THR A 52 -23.05 22.53 27.65
N SER A 53 -22.36 23.13 26.68
CA SER A 53 -22.43 24.58 26.45
C SER A 53 -22.08 24.92 25.00
N TRP A 54 -23.10 25.31 24.25
CA TRP A 54 -22.96 26.09 23.02
C TRP A 54 -22.70 27.54 23.44
N ARG A 55 -21.68 28.19 22.87
CA ARG A 55 -21.77 29.63 22.63
C ARG A 55 -20.94 30.08 21.44
N THR A 56 -21.69 30.67 20.54
CA THR A 56 -21.36 31.33 19.29
C THR A 56 -20.80 32.74 19.53
N LEU A 57 -20.18 33.30 18.48
CA LEU A 57 -19.89 34.71 18.18
C LEU A 57 -18.55 35.27 18.70
N ALA A 58 -17.65 35.61 17.78
CA ALA A 58 -17.52 37.00 17.33
C ALA A 58 -16.53 37.14 16.17
N SER A 59 -16.91 37.98 15.22
CA SER A 59 -16.14 38.50 14.09
C SER A 59 -15.14 39.57 14.53
N GLY A 60 -14.08 39.77 13.74
CA GLY A 60 -13.14 40.92 13.80
C GLY A 60 -11.84 40.55 13.09
N VAL A 61 -11.63 40.81 11.80
CA VAL A 61 -11.28 42.08 11.14
C VAL A 61 -9.95 42.69 11.64
N SER A 62 -8.94 42.52 10.78
CA SER A 62 -7.84 43.42 10.45
C SER A 62 -6.63 43.64 11.37
N SER A 63 -5.47 43.46 10.74
CA SER A 63 -4.34 44.42 10.66
C SER A 63 -3.05 44.08 11.41
N THR A 64 -1.99 43.98 10.59
CA THR A 64 -0.60 44.46 10.82
C THR A 64 0.16 44.05 12.08
N GLY A 65 1.25 43.32 11.88
CA GLY A 65 2.34 43.18 12.84
C GLY A 65 3.59 42.59 12.19
N LYS A 66 4.53 43.46 11.83
CA LYS A 66 5.94 43.13 11.50
C LYS A 66 6.68 42.71 12.78
N ALA A 67 7.84 42.08 12.56
CA ALA A 67 8.87 41.67 13.52
C ALA A 67 8.55 40.34 14.22
N SER A 68 9.47 39.41 14.42
CA SER A 68 10.93 39.44 14.39
C SER A 68 11.42 37.99 14.51
N GLY A 69 12.54 37.68 13.86
CA GLY A 69 13.56 36.73 14.30
C GLY A 69 13.12 35.32 14.67
N ASP A 70 13.43 34.37 13.79
CA ASP A 70 14.00 33.09 14.23
C ASP A 70 14.86 32.51 13.09
N GLN A 71 16.16 32.78 13.18
CA GLN A 71 17.18 32.01 12.48
C GLN A 71 17.38 30.71 13.27
N CYS A 72 16.96 29.59 12.69
CA CYS A 72 17.36 28.27 13.15
C CYS A 72 18.05 27.51 12.01
N PHE A 73 19.37 27.41 12.15
CA PHE A 73 20.27 26.32 11.76
C PHE A 73 19.88 25.43 10.56
N LEU A 74 20.65 25.57 9.47
CA LEU A 74 20.95 24.47 8.56
C LEU A 74 22.47 24.21 8.58
N PRO A 75 22.95 23.01 8.92
CA PRO A 75 24.34 22.66 8.69
C PRO A 75 24.55 22.35 7.20
N SER A 76 25.41 23.16 6.58
CA SER A 76 26.01 22.89 5.27
C SER A 76 26.91 21.65 5.37
N ALA A 77 26.46 20.55 4.79
CA ALA A 77 27.28 19.36 4.59
C ALA A 77 28.05 19.51 3.27
N SER A 78 29.33 19.83 3.40
CA SER A 78 30.32 19.82 2.33
C SER A 78 30.54 18.40 1.79
N PRO A 79 30.56 18.17 0.47
CA PRO A 79 30.98 16.89 -0.10
C PRO A 79 32.51 16.75 0.03
N ARG A 80 32.96 15.74 0.77
CA ARG A 80 34.35 15.28 0.70
C ARG A 80 34.61 14.69 -0.69
N GLU A 81 35.37 15.41 -1.50
CA GLU A 81 36.10 14.82 -2.62
C GLU A 81 37.13 13.81 -2.07
N VAL A 82 36.90 12.53 -2.34
CA VAL A 82 37.92 11.49 -2.18
C VAL A 82 38.63 11.37 -3.53
N ASN A 83 39.75 12.07 -3.63
CA ASN A 83 40.76 11.84 -4.66
C ASN A 83 41.36 10.44 -4.45
N GLY A 84 40.93 9.47 -5.26
CA GLY A 84 41.59 8.17 -5.41
C GLY A 84 42.41 8.17 -6.71
N PRO A 85 43.73 7.92 -6.67
CA PRO A 85 44.54 7.83 -7.87
C PRO A 85 44.22 6.57 -8.68
N ASN A 86 43.61 6.82 -9.84
CA ASN A 86 43.84 6.20 -11.15
C ASN A 86 44.90 5.08 -11.18
N VAL A 87 44.45 3.82 -11.09
CA VAL A 87 45.27 2.66 -11.44
C VAL A 87 45.16 2.48 -12.96
N GLN A 88 46.18 2.94 -13.67
CA GLN A 88 46.41 2.58 -15.06
C GLN A 88 46.63 1.06 -15.14
N VAL A 89 45.64 0.36 -15.71
CA VAL A 89 45.79 -1.03 -16.15
C VAL A 89 46.68 -1.00 -17.39
N GLY A 90 47.98 -1.21 -17.18
CA GLY A 90 48.93 -1.52 -18.24
C GLY A 90 48.54 -2.86 -18.88
N VAL A 91 48.01 -2.78 -20.10
CA VAL A 91 47.84 -3.93 -21.00
C VAL A 91 49.23 -4.40 -21.42
N GLN A 92 49.78 -5.37 -20.67
CA GLN A 92 50.98 -6.08 -21.08
C GLN A 92 50.61 -7.07 -22.19
N LYS A 93 50.98 -6.69 -23.41
CA LYS A 93 50.94 -7.47 -24.63
C LYS A 93 51.91 -8.64 -24.49
N CYS A 94 51.42 -9.81 -24.10
CA CYS A 94 52.18 -11.05 -24.20
C CYS A 94 52.33 -11.41 -25.69
N THR A 95 53.55 -11.31 -26.19
CA THR A 95 53.95 -11.85 -27.49
C THR A 95 53.90 -13.37 -27.41
N GLU A 96 52.98 -13.97 -28.17
CA GLU A 96 53.00 -15.39 -28.53
C GLU A 96 54.33 -15.72 -29.21
N SER A 97 55.16 -16.53 -28.53
CA SER A 97 56.25 -17.25 -29.18
C SER A 97 55.71 -18.59 -29.67
N HIS A 98 55.50 -18.66 -30.98
CA HIS A 98 55.40 -19.92 -31.70
C HIS A 98 56.75 -20.65 -31.59
N PHE A 99 56.83 -21.74 -30.81
CA PHE A 99 57.84 -22.76 -31.04
C PHE A 99 57.21 -23.90 -31.82
N ALA A 100 57.70 -24.01 -33.05
CA ALA A 100 57.32 -24.98 -34.05
C ALA A 100 57.61 -26.41 -33.57
N THR A 101 56.60 -27.24 -33.77
CA THR A 101 56.68 -28.68 -33.97
C THR A 101 57.79 -29.00 -34.99
N THR A 102 58.78 -29.79 -34.58
CA THR A 102 59.55 -30.62 -35.52
C THR A 102 59.31 -32.06 -35.10
N GLY A 103 58.48 -32.74 -35.89
CA GLY A 103 58.43 -34.19 -35.93
C GLY A 103 59.74 -34.69 -36.52
N ILE A 104 60.39 -35.59 -35.80
CA ILE A 104 61.46 -36.41 -36.35
C ILE A 104 60.88 -37.81 -36.38
N ASP A 105 60.37 -38.16 -37.55
CA ASP A 105 60.13 -39.52 -37.96
C ASP A 105 61.48 -40.23 -37.99
N SER A 106 61.65 -41.23 -37.12
CA SER A 106 62.75 -42.19 -37.21
C SER A 106 62.12 -43.56 -37.36
N GLU A 107 61.81 -43.84 -38.61
CA GLU A 107 61.59 -45.19 -39.11
C GLU A 107 62.90 -45.98 -38.96
N PHE A 108 62.90 -46.97 -38.07
CA PHE A 108 63.80 -48.11 -38.23
C PHE A 108 62.95 -49.37 -38.34
N SER A 109 62.73 -49.73 -39.60
CA SER A 109 62.19 -50.99 -40.07
C SER A 109 63.20 -52.13 -39.90
N SER A 110 62.71 -53.36 -40.08
CA SER A 110 63.43 -54.63 -40.31
C SER A 110 63.62 -55.48 -39.06
N THR A 111 62.71 -56.41 -38.74
CA THR A 111 62.41 -57.71 -39.38
C THR A 111 63.44 -58.81 -39.11
N CYS A 112 63.05 -59.76 -38.25
CA CYS A 112 63.25 -61.21 -38.40
C CYS A 112 62.16 -61.89 -37.54
N ALA A 113 61.10 -62.43 -38.12
CA ALA A 113 61.01 -63.74 -38.78
C ALA A 113 61.25 -64.92 -37.82
N SER A 114 60.12 -65.45 -37.36
CA SER A 114 59.77 -66.86 -37.10
C SER A 114 60.83 -67.84 -36.64
N THR A 115 60.61 -68.41 -35.46
CA THR A 115 60.71 -69.84 -35.10
C THR A 115 60.17 -69.90 -33.67
N SER A 116 59.55 -70.94 -33.15
CA SER A 116 59.02 -72.21 -33.62
C SER A 116 58.22 -72.72 -32.43
N GLU A 117 57.30 -73.63 -32.67
CA GLU A 117 56.66 -74.39 -31.61
C GLU A 117 57.72 -75.01 -30.70
N ASP A 118 57.74 -74.63 -29.42
CA ASP A 118 58.18 -75.54 -28.37
C ASP A 118 57.62 -75.07 -27.02
N ARG A 119 56.41 -75.53 -26.70
CA ARG A 119 55.71 -75.18 -25.47
C ARG A 119 55.47 -76.41 -24.58
N ARG A 120 56.42 -77.36 -24.54
CA ARG A 120 56.24 -78.57 -23.72
C ARG A 120 57.45 -79.24 -23.08
N GLU A 121 58.69 -78.77 -23.20
CA GLU A 121 59.83 -79.54 -22.64
C GLU A 121 60.83 -78.76 -21.76
N GLU A 122 60.57 -77.50 -21.36
CA GLU A 122 61.52 -76.76 -20.51
C GLU A 122 61.29 -76.87 -18.99
N GLU A 123 60.16 -77.41 -18.52
CA GLU A 123 59.90 -77.52 -17.08
C GLU A 123 60.59 -78.73 -16.41
N ALA A 124 61.13 -79.68 -17.20
CA ALA A 124 61.75 -80.89 -16.66
C ALA A 124 63.30 -80.85 -16.58
N CYS A 125 63.98 -79.86 -17.18
CA CYS A 125 65.46 -79.81 -17.25
C CYS A 125 66.11 -78.69 -16.43
N SER A 126 65.34 -77.90 -15.68
CA SER A 126 65.91 -76.85 -14.78
C SER A 126 66.30 -77.37 -13.40
N SER A 127 65.75 -78.52 -12.95
CA SER A 127 66.12 -79.09 -11.65
C SER A 127 67.41 -79.91 -11.70
N CYS A 128 67.78 -80.45 -12.87
CA CYS A 128 68.95 -81.32 -13.04
C CYS A 128 70.29 -80.55 -13.05
N THR A 129 70.29 -79.27 -13.44
CA THR A 129 71.50 -78.41 -13.46
C THR A 129 71.81 -77.78 -12.10
N MET A 130 70.83 -77.66 -11.21
CA MET A 130 71.04 -77.18 -9.85
C MET A 130 71.87 -78.18 -9.01
N ASP A 131 71.71 -79.48 -9.25
CA ASP A 131 72.38 -80.55 -8.49
C ASP A 131 73.86 -80.76 -8.86
N GLN A 132 74.33 -80.18 -9.96
CA GLN A 132 75.73 -80.21 -10.41
C GLN A 132 76.56 -78.99 -9.98
N LEU A 133 75.91 -77.95 -9.45
CA LEU A 133 76.58 -76.73 -8.98
C LEU A 133 77.32 -76.95 -7.66
N SER A 134 78.46 -76.28 -7.52
CA SER A 134 79.20 -76.20 -6.26
C SER A 134 78.31 -75.55 -5.19
N PRO A 135 78.37 -76.01 -3.92
CA PRO A 135 77.64 -75.39 -2.81
C PRO A 135 77.80 -73.85 -2.75
N TRP A 136 78.94 -73.32 -3.19
CA TRP A 136 79.19 -71.88 -3.26
C TRP A 136 78.42 -71.16 -4.38
N GLU A 137 78.28 -71.78 -5.55
CA GLU A 137 77.51 -71.24 -6.68
C GLU A 137 76.02 -71.19 -6.37
N ARG A 138 75.49 -72.24 -5.72
CA ARG A 138 74.09 -72.25 -5.23
C ARG A 138 73.83 -71.13 -4.24
N TRP A 139 74.75 -70.92 -3.29
CA TRP A 139 74.64 -69.83 -2.32
C TRP A 139 74.66 -68.46 -3.01
N LEU A 140 75.53 -68.25 -4.01
CA LEU A 140 75.61 -66.99 -4.74
C LEU A 140 74.32 -66.72 -5.54
N LEU A 141 73.79 -67.74 -6.23
CA LEU A 141 72.52 -67.64 -6.95
C LEU A 141 71.34 -67.37 -6.01
N GLU A 142 71.30 -68.02 -4.85
CA GLU A 142 70.26 -67.75 -3.84
C GLU A 142 70.38 -66.32 -3.28
N LYS A 143 71.60 -65.85 -3.02
CA LYS A 143 71.85 -64.46 -2.60
C LYS A 143 71.43 -63.46 -3.65
N GLU A 144 71.75 -63.69 -4.91
CA GLU A 144 71.37 -62.80 -6.00
C GLU A 144 69.85 -62.84 -6.26
N ALA A 145 69.24 -64.02 -6.25
CA ALA A 145 67.79 -64.18 -6.32
C ALA A 145 67.09 -63.46 -5.16
N LYS A 146 67.65 -63.48 -3.95
CA LYS A 146 67.15 -62.73 -2.81
C LYS A 146 67.25 -61.21 -3.02
N ARG A 147 68.39 -60.71 -3.51
CA ARG A 147 68.57 -59.27 -3.84
C ARG A 147 67.61 -58.80 -4.92
N ILE A 148 67.41 -59.60 -5.97
CA ILE A 148 66.46 -59.31 -7.05
C ILE A 148 65.02 -59.28 -6.52
N LYS A 149 64.64 -60.25 -5.66
CA LYS A 149 63.32 -60.28 -5.03
C LYS A 149 63.09 -59.05 -4.15
N GLU A 150 64.06 -58.68 -3.32
CA GLU A 150 64.00 -57.48 -2.46
C GLU A 150 63.90 -56.19 -3.29
N HIS A 151 64.70 -56.07 -4.36
CA HIS A 151 64.67 -54.93 -5.27
C HIS A 151 63.32 -54.82 -5.99
N LYS A 152 62.78 -55.94 -6.50
CA LYS A 152 61.45 -56.01 -7.13
C LYS A 152 60.34 -55.64 -6.14
N ALA A 153 60.41 -56.14 -4.91
CA ALA A 153 59.45 -55.79 -3.86
C ALA A 153 59.51 -54.29 -3.52
N SER A 154 60.70 -53.70 -3.44
CA SER A 154 60.87 -52.25 -3.22
C SER A 154 60.27 -51.43 -4.37
N LEU A 155 60.49 -51.82 -5.63
CA LEU A 155 59.89 -51.17 -6.79
C LEU A 155 58.37 -51.30 -6.79
N GLN A 156 57.83 -52.47 -6.45
CA GLN A 156 56.39 -52.69 -6.32
C GLN A 156 55.78 -51.83 -5.22
N GLN A 157 56.43 -51.74 -4.05
CA GLN A 157 55.98 -50.88 -2.95
C GLN A 157 55.98 -49.41 -3.36
N LYS A 158 57.04 -48.93 -4.03
CA LYS A 158 57.10 -47.55 -4.57
C LYS A 158 56.03 -47.31 -5.63
N ALA A 159 55.74 -48.28 -6.49
CA ALA A 159 54.68 -48.18 -7.49
C ALA A 159 53.29 -48.08 -6.84
N LEU A 160 53.02 -48.89 -5.81
CA LEU A 160 51.78 -48.82 -5.03
C LEU A 160 51.64 -47.48 -4.31
N GLN A 161 52.71 -46.96 -3.71
CA GLN A 161 52.67 -45.65 -3.04
C GLN A 161 52.36 -44.54 -4.04
N ARG A 162 53.04 -44.51 -5.19
CA ARG A 162 52.76 -43.54 -6.26
C ARG A 162 51.33 -43.65 -6.79
N ALA A 163 50.76 -44.85 -6.86
CA ALA A 163 49.38 -45.04 -7.27
C ALA A 163 48.39 -44.44 -6.25
N LYS A 164 48.63 -44.68 -4.95
CA LYS A 164 47.83 -44.07 -3.86
C LYS A 164 47.92 -42.56 -3.85
N ASP A 165 49.14 -42.00 -3.92
CA ASP A 165 49.35 -40.55 -3.93
C ASP A 165 48.63 -39.89 -5.12
N ARG A 166 48.66 -40.52 -6.30
CA ARG A 166 47.92 -40.06 -7.49
C ARG A 166 46.41 -40.13 -7.31
N GLU A 167 45.89 -41.15 -6.64
CA GLU A 167 44.46 -41.28 -6.35
C GLU A 167 44.00 -40.22 -5.34
N GLU A 168 44.79 -39.99 -4.29
CA GLU A 168 44.54 -38.95 -3.30
C GLU A 168 44.58 -37.55 -3.92
N GLU A 169 45.55 -37.25 -4.79
CA GLU A 169 45.64 -35.98 -5.50
C GLU A 169 44.39 -35.75 -6.38
N LYS A 170 43.95 -36.76 -7.13
CA LYS A 170 42.72 -36.70 -7.93
C LYS A 170 41.49 -36.47 -7.06
N ALA A 171 41.37 -37.17 -5.93
CA ALA A 171 40.27 -36.98 -4.99
C ALA A 171 40.26 -35.56 -4.40
N GLN A 172 41.42 -35.02 -4.03
CA GLN A 172 41.55 -33.65 -3.55
C GLN A 172 41.20 -32.63 -4.64
N ALA A 173 41.65 -32.82 -5.88
CA ALA A 173 41.30 -31.96 -7.00
C ALA A 173 39.77 -31.97 -7.25
N ALA A 174 39.15 -33.15 -7.25
CA ALA A 174 37.70 -33.29 -7.38
C ALA A 174 36.93 -32.58 -6.27
N ARG A 175 37.38 -32.68 -5.00
CA ARG A 175 36.80 -31.96 -3.86
C ARG A 175 36.92 -30.45 -4.02
N LYS A 176 38.09 -29.95 -4.44
CA LYS A 176 38.32 -28.52 -4.69
C LYS A 176 37.41 -27.99 -5.80
N GLU A 177 37.25 -28.73 -6.89
CA GLU A 177 36.36 -28.34 -7.99
C GLU A 177 34.88 -28.34 -7.56
N LEU A 178 34.45 -29.34 -6.78
CA LEU A 178 33.10 -29.36 -6.23
C LEU A 178 32.86 -28.15 -5.31
N HIS A 179 33.81 -27.83 -4.43
CA HIS A 179 33.71 -26.67 -3.56
C HIS A 179 33.64 -25.36 -4.35
N LYS A 180 34.47 -25.19 -5.38
CA LYS A 180 34.41 -24.02 -6.28
C LYS A 180 33.04 -23.90 -6.97
N LYS A 181 32.46 -25.01 -7.43
CA LYS A 181 31.12 -25.02 -8.05
C LYS A 181 30.04 -24.60 -7.05
N LEU A 182 30.04 -25.19 -5.85
CA LEU A 182 29.09 -24.82 -4.79
C LEU A 182 29.20 -23.34 -4.41
N TYR A 183 30.44 -22.83 -4.29
CA TYR A 183 30.67 -21.42 -3.99
C TYR A 183 30.14 -20.50 -5.10
N ARG A 184 30.37 -20.84 -6.37
CA ARG A 184 29.84 -20.09 -7.51
C ARG A 184 28.32 -20.05 -7.51
N GLU A 185 27.67 -21.20 -7.28
CA GLU A 185 26.20 -21.28 -7.20
C GLU A 185 25.66 -20.50 -6.00
N TRP A 186 26.34 -20.56 -4.85
CA TRP A 186 25.98 -19.76 -3.68
C TRP A 186 26.06 -18.25 -3.96
N ILE A 187 27.11 -17.78 -4.62
CA ILE A 187 27.22 -16.37 -5.04
C ILE A 187 26.08 -15.99 -5.99
N LYS A 188 25.81 -16.81 -7.01
CA LYS A 188 24.72 -16.54 -7.96
C LYS A 188 23.39 -16.44 -7.23
N LYS A 189 23.10 -17.38 -6.34
CA LYS A 189 21.89 -17.38 -5.51
C LYS A 189 21.80 -16.11 -4.65
N LYS A 190 22.88 -15.72 -4.00
CA LYS A 190 22.90 -14.49 -3.18
C LYS A 190 22.70 -13.22 -4.00
N ARG A 191 23.26 -13.16 -5.21
CA ARG A 191 23.02 -12.04 -6.14
C ARG A 191 21.59 -12.00 -6.63
N ALA A 192 21.00 -13.14 -6.97
CA ALA A 192 19.60 -13.25 -7.37
C ALA A 192 18.67 -12.79 -6.24
N GLU A 193 18.87 -13.30 -5.03
CA GLU A 193 18.10 -12.91 -3.83
C GLU A 193 18.16 -11.39 -3.57
N LEU A 194 19.33 -10.77 -3.75
CA LEU A 194 19.48 -9.32 -3.61
C LEU A 194 18.70 -8.55 -4.69
N LEU A 195 18.75 -9.01 -5.94
CA LEU A 195 18.03 -8.39 -7.05
C LEU A 195 16.52 -8.54 -6.90
N ASP A 196 16.05 -9.71 -6.52
CA ASP A 196 14.63 -9.97 -6.25
C ASP A 196 14.14 -9.12 -5.08
N GLY A 197 14.93 -9.00 -4.01
CA GLY A 197 14.63 -8.09 -2.90
C GLY A 197 14.57 -6.61 -3.32
N ARG A 198 15.42 -6.17 -4.26
CA ARG A 198 15.34 -4.81 -4.81
C ARG A 198 14.08 -4.62 -5.66
N ARG A 199 13.75 -5.58 -6.53
CA ARG A 199 12.54 -5.54 -7.37
C ARG A 199 11.27 -5.53 -6.54
N ALA A 200 11.19 -6.36 -5.50
CA ALA A 200 10.06 -6.39 -4.59
C ALA A 200 9.84 -5.04 -3.91
N LYS A 201 10.91 -4.40 -3.41
CA LYS A 201 10.83 -3.04 -2.83
C LYS A 201 10.40 -1.98 -3.84
N GLU A 202 10.86 -2.09 -5.09
CA GLU A 202 10.46 -1.17 -6.15
C GLU A 202 8.98 -1.34 -6.51
N GLN A 203 8.50 -2.58 -6.60
CA GLN A 203 7.08 -2.88 -6.81
C GLN A 203 6.23 -2.37 -5.65
N GLU A 204 6.62 -2.64 -4.40
CA GLU A 204 5.94 -2.13 -3.21
C GLU A 204 5.88 -0.59 -3.19
N ALA A 205 6.97 0.08 -3.56
CA ALA A 205 6.98 1.54 -3.67
C ALA A 205 6.06 2.06 -4.78
N GLN A 206 6.02 1.39 -5.94
CA GLN A 206 5.11 1.75 -7.02
C GLN A 206 3.64 1.55 -6.64
N GLU A 207 3.31 0.43 -5.98
CA GLU A 207 1.97 0.15 -5.47
C GLU A 207 1.55 1.15 -4.39
N ALA A 208 2.46 1.50 -3.47
CA ALA A 208 2.22 2.55 -2.47
C ALA A 208 1.95 3.92 -3.11
N LEU A 209 2.70 4.28 -4.16
CA LEU A 209 2.45 5.52 -4.91
C LEU A 209 1.08 5.50 -5.62
N GLN A 210 0.71 4.39 -6.26
CA GLN A 210 -0.58 4.26 -6.94
C GLN A 210 -1.75 4.31 -5.95
N THR A 211 -1.64 3.63 -4.81
CA THR A 211 -2.68 3.63 -3.77
C THR A 211 -2.86 5.01 -3.16
N GLU A 212 -1.79 5.77 -2.93
CA GLU A 212 -1.85 7.16 -2.47
C GLU A 212 -2.48 8.10 -3.51
N LEU A 213 -2.18 7.92 -4.81
CA LEU A 213 -2.84 8.68 -5.87
C LEU A 213 -4.35 8.41 -5.91
N ARG A 214 -4.76 7.13 -5.90
CA ARG A 214 -6.18 6.74 -5.85
C ARG A 214 -6.88 7.31 -4.62
N ARG A 215 -6.23 7.24 -3.46
CA ARG A 215 -6.77 7.82 -2.21
C ARG A 215 -7.01 9.32 -2.34
N LYS A 216 -6.09 10.06 -2.96
CA LYS A 216 -6.25 11.51 -3.21
C LYS A 216 -7.42 11.78 -4.16
N GLU A 217 -7.55 11.00 -5.21
CA GLU A 217 -8.67 11.09 -6.17
C GLU A 217 -10.00 10.79 -5.49
N ASP A 218 -10.08 9.75 -4.66
CA ASP A 218 -11.28 9.40 -3.90
C ASP A 218 -11.71 10.51 -2.94
N ILE A 219 -10.76 11.15 -2.25
CA ILE A 219 -11.05 12.28 -1.36
C ILE A 219 -11.62 13.46 -2.17
N LYS A 220 -11.03 13.79 -3.32
CA LYS A 220 -11.52 14.84 -4.21
C LYS A 220 -12.93 14.52 -4.72
N ALA A 221 -13.15 13.30 -5.23
CA ALA A 221 -14.45 12.85 -5.71
C ALA A 221 -15.52 12.91 -4.62
N ARG A 222 -15.20 12.48 -3.39
CA ARG A 222 -16.11 12.57 -2.24
C ARG A 222 -16.42 14.03 -1.85
N ALA A 223 -15.44 14.91 -1.90
CA ALA A 223 -15.63 16.33 -1.62
C ALA A 223 -16.52 17.00 -2.68
N GLU A 224 -16.28 16.73 -3.95
CA GLU A 224 -17.09 17.22 -5.06
C GLU A 224 -18.54 16.70 -4.99
N ALA A 225 -18.72 15.41 -4.69
CA ALA A 225 -20.05 14.83 -4.52
C ALA A 225 -20.83 15.50 -3.38
N LYS A 226 -20.19 15.72 -2.23
CA LYS A 226 -20.81 16.45 -1.10
C LYS A 226 -21.16 17.89 -1.48
N TYR A 227 -20.27 18.58 -2.20
CA TYR A 227 -20.52 19.94 -2.64
C TYR A 227 -21.70 20.02 -3.63
N ARG A 228 -21.78 19.11 -4.59
CA ARG A 228 -22.90 19.02 -5.53
C ARG A 228 -24.23 18.76 -4.81
N ALA A 229 -24.25 17.79 -3.88
CA ALA A 229 -25.44 17.50 -3.08
C ALA A 229 -25.89 18.71 -2.25
N TRP A 230 -24.94 19.45 -1.66
CA TRP A 230 -25.23 20.69 -0.94
C TRP A 230 -25.80 21.77 -1.85
N LEU A 231 -25.26 21.96 -3.06
CA LEU A 231 -25.81 22.90 -4.04
C LEU A 231 -27.23 22.55 -4.45
N GLU A 232 -27.53 21.27 -4.65
CA GLU A 232 -28.88 20.80 -4.99
C GLU A 232 -29.85 21.04 -3.84
N ALA A 233 -29.45 20.72 -2.61
CA ALA A 233 -30.24 21.00 -1.41
C ALA A 233 -30.51 22.50 -1.27
N LYS A 234 -29.51 23.36 -1.51
CA LYS A 234 -29.68 24.82 -1.48
C LYS A 234 -30.62 25.33 -2.56
N ARG A 235 -30.48 24.86 -3.80
CA ARG A 235 -31.42 25.20 -4.88
C ARG A 235 -32.86 24.78 -4.55
N HIS A 236 -33.04 23.63 -3.92
CA HIS A 236 -34.35 23.15 -3.50
C HIS A 236 -34.94 24.01 -2.38
N GLU A 237 -34.14 24.34 -1.36
CA GLU A 237 -34.54 25.25 -0.27
C GLU A 237 -34.95 26.63 -0.81
N ASP A 238 -34.15 27.22 -1.71
CA ASP A 238 -34.46 28.50 -2.34
C ASP A 238 -35.76 28.47 -3.15
N LYS A 239 -36.03 27.38 -3.88
CA LYS A 239 -37.30 27.17 -4.59
C LYS A 239 -38.48 27.14 -3.62
N LEU A 240 -38.36 26.39 -2.52
CA LEU A 240 -39.41 26.33 -1.50
C LEU A 240 -39.65 27.69 -0.85
N LEU A 241 -38.58 28.46 -0.61
CA LEU A 241 -38.69 29.81 -0.04
C LEU A 241 -39.41 30.75 -1.01
N ARG A 242 -39.07 30.72 -2.30
CA ARG A 242 -39.75 31.51 -3.33
C ARG A 242 -41.24 31.18 -3.42
N LEU A 243 -41.59 29.90 -3.45
CA LEU A 243 -42.99 29.47 -3.46
C LEU A 243 -43.74 29.97 -2.22
N LYS A 244 -43.15 29.91 -1.03
CA LYS A 244 -43.78 30.46 0.19
C LYS A 244 -43.98 31.98 0.12
N ILE A 245 -43.03 32.71 -0.45
CA ILE A 245 -43.16 34.16 -0.63
C ILE A 245 -44.29 34.48 -1.62
N GLU A 246 -44.35 33.74 -2.74
CA GLU A 246 -45.40 33.88 -3.75
C GLU A 246 -46.79 33.56 -3.17
N THR A 247 -46.94 32.49 -2.39
CA THR A 247 -48.23 32.15 -1.76
C THR A 247 -48.68 33.23 -0.79
N VAL A 248 -47.78 33.73 0.06
CA VAL A 248 -48.09 34.83 0.99
C VAL A 248 -48.45 36.12 0.24
N HIS A 249 -47.79 36.40 -0.89
CA HIS A 249 -48.13 37.54 -1.72
C HIS A 249 -49.53 37.40 -2.33
N LEU A 250 -49.84 36.22 -2.89
CA LEU A 250 -51.14 35.91 -3.46
C LEU A 250 -52.26 35.99 -2.42
N GLU A 251 -52.05 35.46 -1.21
CA GLU A 251 -53.00 35.56 -0.10
C GLU A 251 -53.26 37.02 0.30
N LYS A 252 -52.21 37.84 0.38
CA LYS A 252 -52.35 39.28 0.65
C LYS A 252 -53.13 39.99 -0.45
N ASP A 253 -52.93 39.61 -1.70
CA ASP A 253 -53.62 40.19 -2.85
C ASP A 253 -55.10 39.82 -2.86
N MET A 254 -55.41 38.55 -2.61
CA MET A 254 -56.78 38.07 -2.44
C MET A 254 -57.49 38.79 -1.29
N LEU A 255 -56.82 38.93 -0.14
CA LEU A 255 -57.37 39.67 1.01
C LEU A 255 -57.60 41.15 0.68
N ARG A 256 -56.71 41.79 -0.09
CA ARG A 256 -56.90 43.17 -0.57
C ARG A 256 -58.13 43.28 -1.47
N GLN A 257 -58.30 42.37 -2.42
CA GLN A 257 -59.46 42.35 -3.30
C GLN A 257 -60.77 42.09 -2.54
N GLU A 258 -60.78 41.21 -1.54
CA GLU A 258 -61.96 40.97 -0.71
C GLU A 258 -62.35 42.21 0.10
N LYS A 259 -61.38 42.88 0.73
CA LYS A 259 -61.61 44.16 1.42
C LYS A 259 -62.18 45.21 0.49
N GLN A 260 -61.64 45.31 -0.73
CA GLN A 260 -62.14 46.24 -1.74
C GLN A 260 -63.58 45.92 -2.14
N LYS A 261 -63.89 44.66 -2.48
CA LYS A 261 -65.27 44.23 -2.82
C LYS A 261 -66.24 44.49 -1.68
N THR A 262 -65.81 44.31 -0.43
CA THR A 262 -66.65 44.55 0.75
C THR A 262 -66.91 46.04 0.94
N ALA A 263 -65.89 46.89 0.76
CA ALA A 263 -66.03 48.35 0.81
C ALA A 263 -66.92 48.87 -0.32
N GLU A 264 -66.77 48.34 -1.54
CA GLU A 264 -67.63 48.68 -2.69
C GLU A 264 -69.09 48.30 -2.45
N LYS A 265 -69.35 47.11 -1.88
CA LYS A 265 -70.71 46.71 -1.48
C LYS A 265 -71.30 47.65 -0.44
N ALA A 266 -70.55 47.98 0.61
CA ALA A 266 -70.99 48.90 1.65
C ALA A 266 -71.23 50.32 1.09
N PHE A 267 -70.39 50.77 0.16
CA PHE A 267 -70.56 52.05 -0.52
C PHE A 267 -71.81 52.08 -1.39
N ASN A 268 -72.06 51.03 -2.18
CA ASN A 268 -73.25 50.92 -3.02
C ASN A 268 -74.53 50.85 -2.18
N GLU A 269 -74.50 50.08 -1.08
CA GLU A 269 -75.59 50.03 -0.11
C GLU A 269 -75.85 51.41 0.50
N TRP A 270 -74.78 52.14 0.87
CA TRP A 270 -74.88 53.51 1.36
C TRP A 270 -75.47 54.46 0.32
N LEU A 271 -75.05 54.36 -0.95
CA LEU A 271 -75.61 55.17 -2.05
C LEU A 271 -77.11 54.92 -2.23
N SER A 272 -77.54 53.64 -2.21
CA SER A 272 -78.96 53.28 -2.29
C SER A 272 -79.75 53.88 -1.12
N HIS A 273 -79.24 53.79 0.11
CA HIS A 273 -79.90 54.39 1.26
C HIS A 273 -79.88 55.92 1.20
N ALA A 274 -78.80 56.54 0.74
CA ALA A 274 -78.63 57.98 0.65
C ALA A 274 -79.61 58.61 -0.36
N ALA A 275 -79.86 57.95 -1.50
CA ALA A 275 -80.84 58.39 -2.48
C ALA A 275 -82.27 58.49 -1.89
N HIS A 276 -82.59 57.67 -0.88
CA HIS A 276 -83.90 57.66 -0.21
C HIS A 276 -83.95 58.53 1.05
N ARG A 277 -82.84 59.17 1.45
CA ARG A 277 -82.85 60.10 2.59
C ARG A 277 -83.56 61.39 2.17
N LYS A 278 -84.62 61.74 2.89
CA LYS A 278 -85.22 63.07 2.79
C LYS A 278 -84.13 64.11 3.04
N ARG A 279 -83.96 65.04 2.10
CA ARG A 279 -82.98 66.12 2.18
C ARG A 279 -83.16 66.80 3.54
N ARG A 280 -82.15 66.69 4.42
CA ARG A 280 -82.21 67.37 5.71
C ARG A 280 -82.35 68.87 5.42
N PRO A 281 -83.26 69.59 6.09
CA PRO A 281 -83.38 71.03 5.88
C PRO A 281 -82.02 71.68 6.11
N LEU A 282 -81.68 72.68 5.30
CA LEU A 282 -80.38 73.37 5.29
C LEU A 282 -80.05 74.12 6.59
N TYR A 283 -80.91 74.00 7.60
CA TYR A 283 -80.85 74.72 8.85
C TYR A 283 -80.57 73.71 9.96
N SER A 284 -79.39 73.79 10.58
CA SER A 284 -79.20 73.12 11.88
C SER A 284 -79.95 73.92 12.93
N LEU A 285 -81.06 73.37 13.40
CA LEU A 285 -81.81 73.93 14.51
C LEU A 285 -81.08 73.55 15.80
N GLY A 286 -80.44 74.53 16.43
CA GLY A 286 -79.82 74.38 17.74
C GLY A 286 -80.63 75.15 18.77
N TYR A 287 -80.82 74.55 19.94
CA TYR A 287 -81.32 75.26 21.12
C TYR A 287 -80.11 75.75 21.91
N ALA A 288 -79.96 77.07 22.02
CA ALA A 288 -79.08 77.69 22.99
C ALA A 288 -79.91 78.70 23.79
N ASP A 289 -79.74 78.69 25.12
CA ASP A 289 -80.38 79.61 26.07
C ASP A 289 -81.90 79.76 25.92
N GLY A 290 -82.59 78.63 25.73
CA GLY A 290 -84.06 78.58 25.66
C GLY A 290 -84.68 79.17 24.40
N THR A 291 -83.86 79.64 23.44
CA THR A 291 -84.35 80.24 22.18
C THR A 291 -83.91 79.40 20.98
N MET A 292 -84.83 79.19 20.04
CA MET A 292 -84.56 78.41 18.82
C MET A 292 -83.71 79.25 17.86
N ILE A 293 -82.40 78.99 17.81
CA ILE A 293 -81.48 79.72 16.92
C ILE A 293 -81.30 78.91 15.63
N ARG A 294 -81.58 79.57 14.50
CA ARG A 294 -81.43 79.01 13.17
C ARG A 294 -80.03 79.33 12.67
N TYR A 295 -79.10 78.40 12.83
CA TYR A 295 -77.74 78.59 12.31
C TYR A 295 -77.79 78.54 10.77
N PHE A 296 -77.15 79.53 10.13
CA PHE A 296 -76.80 79.44 8.72
C PHE A 296 -75.77 78.32 8.52
N ASP A 297 -75.72 77.81 7.30
CA ASP A 297 -74.97 76.65 6.81
C ASP A 297 -73.72 76.26 7.63
N ARG A 298 -73.47 74.96 7.82
CA ARG A 298 -72.31 74.45 8.57
C ARG A 298 -70.95 74.83 7.96
N THR A 299 -70.95 75.40 6.75
CA THR A 299 -69.81 76.02 6.07
C THR A 299 -69.54 77.47 6.51
N ALA A 300 -70.50 78.13 7.16
CA ALA A 300 -70.37 79.46 7.75
C ALA A 300 -69.81 79.42 9.19
N ASN A 301 -68.90 78.49 9.45
CA ASN A 301 -68.11 78.55 10.67
C ASN A 301 -67.19 79.77 10.49
N PRO A 302 -67.32 80.84 11.29
CA PRO A 302 -66.36 81.95 11.22
C PRO A 302 -64.97 81.35 11.47
N GLU A 303 -63.95 81.87 10.77
CA GLU A 303 -62.58 81.44 11.03
C GLU A 303 -62.32 81.53 12.55
N PRO A 304 -61.88 80.44 13.20
CA PRO A 304 -61.63 80.47 14.63
C PRO A 304 -60.60 81.56 14.90
N SER A 305 -60.97 82.57 15.68
CA SER A 305 -60.11 83.72 16.03
C SER A 305 -58.87 83.32 16.85
N PHE A 306 -58.69 82.02 17.12
CA PHE A 306 -57.62 81.42 17.89
C PHE A 306 -56.63 80.60 17.04
N CYS A 307 -56.50 80.86 15.74
CA CYS A 307 -55.31 80.41 15.01
C CYS A 307 -54.15 81.37 15.31
N ASN A 308 -53.36 81.04 16.34
CA ASN A 308 -52.08 81.72 16.61
C ASN A 308 -51.17 81.56 15.38
N LYS A 309 -50.93 82.65 14.63
CA LYS A 309 -50.16 82.63 13.37
C LYS A 309 -48.65 82.38 13.58
N ASN A 310 -48.18 82.32 14.82
CA ASN A 310 -46.80 81.97 15.11
C ASN A 310 -46.65 80.46 15.06
N THR A 311 -46.06 79.95 13.98
CA THR A 311 -45.50 78.60 13.92
C THR A 311 -44.26 78.56 14.80
N TRP A 312 -44.29 77.83 15.91
CA TRP A 312 -43.13 77.60 16.79
C TRP A 312 -42.20 76.56 16.16
N ILE A 313 -41.68 76.88 14.98
CA ILE A 313 -40.63 76.11 14.32
C ILE A 313 -39.59 77.14 13.84
N GLU A 314 -38.54 77.30 14.63
CA GLU A 314 -37.20 77.72 14.15
C GLU A 314 -36.45 76.49 13.63
#